data_AF-A0A8C3SIN0-F1
#
_entry.id   AF-A0A8C3SIN0-F1
#
_cell.length_a   1.000
_cell.length_b   1.000
_cell.length_c   1.000
_cell.angle_alpha   90.00
_cell.angle_beta   90.00
_cell.angle_gamma   90.00
#
_symmetry.space_group_name_H-M   'P 1'
#
loop_
_entity.id
_entity.type
_entity.pdbx_description
1 polymer ?
#
loop_
_entity_poly.entity_id
_entity_poly.type
_entity_poly.pdbx_seq_one_letter_code
_entity_poly.pdbx_strand_id
1 'polypeptide(L)'
;MESAREGFPAAAVAAVLKPSAGLPEESLQVRGYDFDRGLDHRALLQSYLTTGFQATSFGQAVQEINRMIAAKLEPLGEEEETRADLNPCRRQPSGCTIFLGFTSNLISSGIRETIRYLVQHNMVDVLVTTAGGVEEDLIKCLAPTYVGEFSLRGKELRQSGINSQEGAQLGARTPGFCPW
;
A
#
# COMPACT_ATOMS: atom_id res chain seq x y z
N MET A 1 -30.79 -25.10 34.14
CA MET A 1 -30.27 -23.74 33.87
C MET A 1 -31.42 -22.71 33.92
N GLU A 2 -32.43 -22.92 34.75
CA GLU A 2 -33.70 -22.17 34.75
C GLU A 2 -33.70 -20.99 35.76
N SER A 3 -32.78 -20.99 36.72
CA SER A 3 -32.86 -20.17 37.94
C SER A 3 -32.36 -18.72 37.81
N ALA A 4 -31.90 -18.27 36.64
CA ALA A 4 -31.32 -16.93 36.46
C ALA A 4 -32.28 -15.89 35.86
N ARG A 5 -33.56 -16.23 35.66
CA ARG A 5 -34.54 -15.37 34.97
C ARG A 5 -35.29 -14.41 35.90
N GLU A 6 -35.22 -14.59 37.21
CA GLU A 6 -35.93 -13.74 38.17
C GLU A 6 -35.03 -12.57 38.63
N GLY A 7 -35.22 -11.40 38.01
CA GLY A 7 -34.60 -10.15 38.48
C GLY A 7 -34.21 -9.15 37.39
N PHE A 8 -34.21 -9.54 36.12
CA PHE A 8 -33.77 -8.66 35.03
C PHE A 8 -34.96 -8.00 34.31
N PRO A 9 -34.86 -6.72 33.91
CA PRO A 9 -35.89 -6.06 33.12
C PRO A 9 -36.19 -6.84 31.83
N ALA A 10 -37.46 -7.17 31.57
CA ALA A 10 -37.87 -7.95 30.41
C ALA A 10 -37.40 -7.34 29.08
N ALA A 11 -37.35 -6.01 29.00
CA ALA A 11 -36.81 -5.28 27.85
C ALA A 11 -35.30 -5.54 27.63
N ALA A 12 -34.52 -5.66 28.71
CA ALA A 12 -33.10 -5.99 28.62
C ALA A 12 -32.89 -7.43 28.16
N VAL A 13 -33.71 -8.37 28.66
CA VAL A 13 -33.67 -9.78 28.23
C VAL A 13 -34.00 -9.91 26.74
N ALA A 14 -35.06 -9.23 26.28
CA ALA A 14 -35.47 -9.26 24.88
C ALA A 14 -34.44 -8.60 23.94
N ALA A 15 -33.78 -7.53 24.38
CA ALA A 15 -32.75 -6.84 23.59
C ALA A 15 -31.45 -7.65 23.48
N VAL A 16 -31.00 -8.27 24.57
CA VAL A 16 -29.71 -8.99 24.62
C VAL A 16 -29.81 -10.40 24.06
N LEU A 17 -30.92 -11.11 24.30
CA LEU A 17 -31.09 -12.52 23.91
C LEU A 17 -31.86 -12.70 22.61
N LYS A 18 -31.82 -11.70 21.72
CA LYS A 18 -32.45 -11.79 20.40
C LYS A 18 -31.77 -12.89 19.56
N PRO A 19 -32.51 -13.87 19.01
CA PRO A 19 -31.93 -14.88 18.14
C PRO A 19 -31.33 -14.26 16.87
N SER A 20 -30.16 -14.75 16.44
CA SER A 20 -29.51 -14.36 15.20
C SER A 20 -30.08 -15.12 13.99
N ALA A 21 -30.11 -14.46 12.84
CA ALA A 21 -30.35 -15.13 11.56
C ALA A 21 -29.10 -15.93 11.12
N GLY A 22 -29.29 -16.85 10.16
CA GLY A 22 -28.17 -17.57 9.53
C GLY A 22 -27.30 -16.65 8.68
N LEU A 23 -26.02 -17.01 8.54
CA LEU A 23 -25.08 -16.34 7.65
C LEU A 23 -24.99 -17.08 6.30
N PRO A 24 -24.65 -16.40 5.18
CA PRO A 24 -24.37 -17.04 3.90
C PRO A 24 -23.24 -18.08 4.00
N GLU A 25 -23.29 -19.15 3.20
CA GLU A 25 -22.26 -20.22 3.18
C GLU A 25 -20.88 -19.70 2.79
N GLU A 26 -20.83 -18.66 1.95
CA GLU A 26 -19.60 -17.99 1.49
C GLU A 26 -18.88 -17.19 2.60
N SER A 27 -19.48 -17.09 3.79
CA SER A 27 -18.98 -16.23 4.86
C SER A 27 -17.69 -16.79 5.44
N LEU A 28 -16.60 -16.03 5.26
CA LEU A 28 -15.32 -16.38 5.85
C LEU A 28 -15.34 -16.20 7.37
N GLN A 29 -15.01 -17.27 8.09
CA GLN A 29 -14.84 -17.22 9.54
C GLN A 29 -13.57 -16.44 9.89
N VAL A 30 -13.67 -15.55 10.89
CA VAL A 30 -12.49 -14.84 11.41
C VAL A 30 -11.53 -15.82 12.06
N ARG A 31 -10.30 -15.89 11.55
CA ARG A 31 -9.21 -16.73 12.05
C ARG A 31 -7.87 -16.11 11.68
N GLY A 32 -7.03 -15.88 12.68
CA GLY A 32 -5.64 -15.42 12.49
C GLY A 32 -4.66 -16.55 12.22
N TYR A 33 -3.40 -16.19 11.98
CA TYR A 33 -2.30 -17.15 11.83
C TYR A 33 -2.01 -17.89 13.13
N ASP A 34 -1.67 -19.16 13.02
CA ASP A 34 -1.36 -20.07 14.12
C ASP A 34 0.15 -20.29 14.21
N PHE A 35 0.79 -19.64 15.18
CA PHE A 35 2.25 -19.65 15.34
C PHE A 35 2.82 -20.98 15.85
N ASP A 36 1.98 -21.90 16.36
CA ASP A 36 2.43 -23.26 16.71
C ASP A 36 2.84 -24.06 15.47
N ARG A 37 2.45 -23.59 14.26
CA ARG A 37 2.87 -24.14 12.97
C ARG A 37 4.25 -23.65 12.51
N GLY A 38 4.92 -22.83 13.31
CA GLY A 38 6.20 -22.20 12.99
C GLY A 38 6.05 -20.81 12.37
N LEU A 39 7.16 -20.26 11.88
CA LEU A 39 7.22 -18.92 11.28
C LEU A 39 7.22 -19.01 9.74
N ASP A 40 6.02 -19.00 9.14
CA ASP A 40 5.83 -18.86 7.70
C ASP A 40 5.21 -17.50 7.37
N HIS A 41 6.02 -16.58 6.87
CA HIS A 41 5.60 -15.23 6.47
C HIS A 41 4.55 -15.24 5.36
N ARG A 42 4.61 -16.19 4.43
CA ARG A 42 3.63 -16.29 3.35
C ARG A 42 2.27 -16.68 3.92
N ALA A 43 2.24 -17.71 4.76
CA ALA A 43 1.01 -18.16 5.40
C ALA A 43 0.44 -17.09 6.38
N LEU A 44 1.32 -16.35 7.07
CA LEU A 44 0.94 -15.20 7.90
C LEU A 44 0.25 -14.10 7.09
N LEU A 45 0.84 -13.67 5.97
CA LEU A 45 0.23 -12.65 5.11
C LEU A 45 -1.03 -13.15 4.41
N GLN A 46 -1.13 -14.44 4.11
CA GLN A 46 -2.35 -15.04 3.57
C GLN A 46 -3.50 -15.04 4.59
N SER A 47 -3.21 -15.24 5.89
CA SER A 47 -4.25 -15.21 6.91
C SER A 47 -4.84 -13.83 7.14
N TYR A 48 -4.24 -12.75 6.62
CA TYR A 48 -4.77 -11.39 6.77
C TYR A 48 -6.18 -11.25 6.21
N LEU A 49 -6.52 -12.02 5.16
CA LEU A 49 -7.88 -12.05 4.61
C LEU A 49 -8.94 -12.43 5.66
N THR A 50 -8.60 -13.34 6.58
CA THR A 50 -9.48 -13.82 7.65
C THR A 50 -9.17 -13.21 9.02
N THR A 51 -8.25 -12.25 9.11
CA THR A 51 -7.84 -11.67 10.40
C THR A 51 -8.78 -10.55 10.88
N GLY A 52 -9.39 -9.81 9.97
CA GLY A 52 -10.31 -8.70 10.27
C GLY A 52 -9.68 -7.31 10.17
N PHE A 53 -10.52 -6.27 10.20
CA PHE A 53 -10.12 -4.86 10.10
C PHE A 53 -9.22 -4.57 8.88
N GLN A 54 -8.15 -3.78 9.06
CA GLN A 54 -7.23 -3.40 7.99
C GLN A 54 -6.44 -4.59 7.42
N ALA A 55 -6.28 -5.68 8.18
CA ALA A 55 -5.64 -6.88 7.65
C ALA A 55 -6.48 -7.48 6.52
N THR A 56 -7.80 -7.56 6.68
CA THR A 56 -8.69 -8.05 5.61
C THR A 56 -8.62 -7.14 4.38
N SER A 57 -8.61 -5.81 4.57
CA SER A 57 -8.41 -4.86 3.46
C SER A 57 -7.10 -5.09 2.71
N PHE A 58 -6.00 -5.37 3.42
CA PHE A 58 -4.72 -5.72 2.82
C PHE A 58 -4.81 -7.02 1.99
N GLY A 59 -5.42 -8.07 2.55
CA GLY A 59 -5.62 -9.34 1.84
C GLY A 59 -6.44 -9.17 0.55
N GLN A 60 -7.48 -8.35 0.59
CA GLN A 60 -8.28 -8.00 -0.58
C GLN A 60 -7.48 -7.20 -1.62
N ALA A 61 -6.65 -6.25 -1.19
CA ALA A 61 -5.78 -5.48 -2.08
C ALA A 61 -4.77 -6.40 -2.81
N VAL A 62 -4.21 -7.39 -2.13
CA VAL A 62 -3.33 -8.40 -2.75
C VAL A 62 -4.07 -9.19 -3.83
N GLN A 63 -5.31 -9.61 -3.57
CA GLN A 63 -6.13 -10.34 -4.55
C GLN A 63 -6.45 -9.48 -5.78
N GLU A 64 -6.80 -8.21 -5.58
CA GLU A 64 -7.09 -7.27 -6.68
C GLU A 64 -5.84 -7.02 -7.54
N ILE A 65 -4.69 -6.74 -6.94
CA ILE A 65 -3.44 -6.51 -7.68
C ILE A 65 -3.05 -7.76 -8.50
N ASN A 66 -3.19 -8.96 -7.93
CA ASN A 66 -2.94 -10.20 -8.68
C ASN A 66 -3.91 -10.39 -9.85
N ARG A 67 -5.18 -9.97 -9.71
CA ARG A 67 -6.14 -9.95 -10.83
C ARG A 67 -5.72 -8.98 -11.93
N MET A 68 -5.25 -7.79 -11.58
CA MET A 68 -4.71 -6.83 -12.57
C MET A 68 -3.49 -7.41 -13.31
N ILE A 69 -2.57 -8.05 -12.59
CA ILE A 69 -1.38 -8.68 -13.18
C ILE A 69 -1.79 -9.83 -14.11
N ALA A 70 -2.71 -10.69 -13.68
CA ALA A 70 -3.21 -11.79 -14.52
C ALA A 70 -3.84 -11.25 -15.82
N ALA A 71 -4.74 -10.27 -15.72
CA ALA A 71 -5.37 -9.64 -16.87
C ALA A 71 -4.35 -8.92 -17.78
N LYS A 72 -3.25 -8.38 -17.22
CA LYS A 72 -2.17 -7.78 -18.02
C LYS A 72 -1.40 -8.80 -18.83
N LEU A 73 -1.20 -10.00 -18.29
CA LEU A 73 -0.42 -11.09 -18.90
C LEU A 73 -1.23 -11.93 -19.88
N GLU A 74 -2.55 -11.79 -19.90
CA GLU A 74 -3.41 -12.43 -20.89
C GLU A 74 -3.05 -11.91 -22.30
N PRO A 75 -2.86 -12.81 -23.30
CA PRO A 75 -2.60 -12.42 -24.67
C PRO A 75 -3.75 -11.58 -25.23
N LEU A 76 -3.41 -10.52 -25.96
CA LEU A 76 -4.39 -9.68 -26.63
C LEU A 76 -5.00 -10.40 -27.84
N GLY A 77 -6.25 -10.07 -28.15
CA GLY A 77 -6.85 -10.46 -29.42
C GLY A 77 -6.29 -9.62 -30.58
N GLU A 78 -6.44 -10.13 -31.81
CA GLU A 78 -5.95 -9.46 -33.03
C GLU A 78 -6.50 -8.03 -33.21
N GLU A 79 -7.74 -7.78 -32.77
CA GLU A 79 -8.38 -6.46 -32.81
C GLU A 79 -7.77 -5.46 -31.83
N GLU A 80 -7.28 -5.93 -30.68
CA GLU A 80 -6.70 -5.08 -29.64
C GLU A 80 -5.24 -4.72 -29.95
N GLU A 81 -4.51 -5.61 -30.63
CA GLU A 81 -3.16 -5.36 -31.14
C GLU A 81 -3.15 -4.30 -32.25
N THR A 82 -4.19 -4.27 -33.07
CA THR A 82 -4.32 -3.33 -34.20
C THR A 82 -4.94 -1.99 -33.82
N ARG A 83 -5.38 -1.83 -32.56
CA ARG A 83 -5.96 -0.59 -32.07
C ARG A 83 -4.95 0.55 -32.19
N ALA A 84 -5.42 1.70 -32.69
CA ALA A 84 -4.58 2.87 -32.88
C ALA A 84 -3.91 3.29 -31.57
N ASP A 85 -2.57 3.22 -31.53
CA ASP A 85 -1.80 3.65 -30.40
C ASP A 85 -1.73 5.18 -30.38
N LEU A 86 -2.54 5.79 -29.50
CA LEU A 86 -2.51 7.23 -29.24
C LEU A 86 -1.37 7.61 -28.28
N ASN A 87 -0.60 6.63 -27.78
CA ASN A 87 0.50 6.90 -26.88
C ASN A 87 1.68 7.51 -27.65
N PRO A 88 2.10 8.75 -27.32
CA PRO A 88 3.25 9.36 -27.97
C PRO A 88 4.55 8.57 -27.76
N CYS A 89 4.60 7.69 -26.76
CA CYS A 89 5.79 6.91 -26.37
C CYS A 89 5.86 5.51 -27.02
N ARG A 90 4.93 5.12 -27.90
CA ARG A 90 4.91 3.84 -28.64
C ARG A 90 5.11 2.60 -27.73
N ARG A 91 4.26 2.47 -26.72
CA ARG A 91 4.29 1.35 -25.77
C ARG A 91 3.41 0.22 -26.30
N GLN A 92 3.89 -1.03 -26.24
CA GLN A 92 3.06 -2.17 -26.64
C GLN A 92 1.79 -2.27 -25.76
N PRO A 93 0.62 -2.51 -26.38
CA PRO A 93 -0.61 -2.70 -25.62
C PRO A 93 -0.53 -4.00 -24.80
N SER A 94 -1.29 -4.05 -23.71
CA SER A 94 -1.44 -5.23 -22.86
C SER A 94 -2.90 -5.36 -22.40
N GLY A 95 -3.33 -6.56 -21.97
CA GLY A 95 -4.72 -6.82 -21.58
C GLY A 95 -5.26 -5.97 -20.44
N CYS A 96 -4.38 -5.39 -19.62
CA CYS A 96 -4.73 -4.44 -18.56
C CYS A 96 -3.72 -3.30 -18.50
N THR A 97 -4.20 -2.05 -18.60
CA THR A 97 -3.39 -0.84 -18.40
C THR A 97 -3.38 -0.45 -16.92
N ILE A 98 -2.21 -0.55 -16.28
CA ILE A 98 -2.04 -0.30 -14.84
C ILE A 98 -1.48 1.11 -14.62
N PHE A 99 -2.27 1.94 -13.92
CA PHE A 99 -1.88 3.28 -13.49
C PHE A 99 -1.40 3.23 -12.03
N LEU A 100 -0.17 3.66 -11.79
CA LEU A 100 0.41 3.77 -10.46
C LEU A 100 0.53 5.23 -10.05
N GLY A 101 -0.29 5.64 -9.07
CA GLY A 101 -0.25 6.97 -8.46
C GLY A 101 0.47 6.96 -7.12
N PHE A 102 1.39 7.90 -6.89
CA PHE A 102 2.03 8.07 -5.58
C PHE A 102 2.37 9.53 -5.29
N THR A 103 2.34 9.90 -4.01
CA THR A 103 2.72 11.22 -3.50
C THR A 103 4.25 11.34 -3.34
N SER A 104 4.77 12.56 -3.32
CA SER A 104 6.22 12.84 -3.27
C SER A 104 6.92 12.22 -2.06
N ASN A 105 6.27 12.22 -0.89
CA ASN A 105 6.82 11.63 0.33
C ASN A 105 7.19 10.14 0.20
N LEU A 106 6.51 9.38 -0.66
CA LEU A 106 6.85 7.98 -0.92
C LEU A 106 8.19 7.86 -1.64
N ILE A 107 8.55 8.82 -2.48
CA ILE A 107 9.88 8.92 -3.10
C ILE A 107 10.93 9.41 -2.10
N SER A 108 10.58 10.29 -1.16
CA SER A 108 11.46 10.68 -0.04
C SER A 108 11.81 9.48 0.84
N SER A 109 10.89 8.52 0.99
CA SER A 109 11.05 7.28 1.75
C SER A 109 11.84 6.19 0.99
N GLY A 110 12.00 5.02 1.61
CA GLY A 110 12.56 3.81 0.96
C GLY A 110 11.59 3.07 0.02
N ILE A 111 10.33 3.52 -0.10
CA ILE A 111 9.39 2.97 -1.08
C ILE A 111 9.81 3.30 -2.52
N ARG A 112 10.67 4.31 -2.70
CA ARG A 112 11.32 4.65 -3.97
C ARG A 112 11.92 3.42 -4.66
N GLU A 113 12.64 2.56 -3.95
CA GLU A 113 13.25 1.35 -4.52
C GLU A 113 12.20 0.34 -5.01
N THR A 114 11.06 0.22 -4.32
CA THR A 114 9.93 -0.62 -4.71
C THR A 114 9.28 -0.09 -6.00
N ILE A 115 9.01 1.22 -6.08
CA ILE A 115 8.44 1.85 -7.28
C ILE A 115 9.40 1.67 -8.47
N ARG A 116 10.69 1.93 -8.26
CA ARG A 116 11.75 1.74 -9.26
C ARG A 116 11.80 0.29 -9.76
N TYR A 117 11.60 -0.71 -8.90
CA TYR A 117 11.50 -2.12 -9.31
C TYR A 117 10.31 -2.36 -10.23
N LEU A 118 9.11 -1.91 -9.86
CA LEU A 118 7.90 -2.08 -10.68
C LEU A 118 8.06 -1.44 -12.06
N VAL A 119 8.64 -0.25 -12.12
CA VAL A 119 8.86 0.50 -13.37
C VAL A 119 9.96 -0.14 -14.22
N GLN A 120 11.10 -0.51 -13.63
CA GLN A 120 12.21 -1.15 -14.35
C GLN A 120 11.77 -2.45 -15.03
N HIS A 121 10.94 -3.24 -14.35
CA HIS A 121 10.45 -4.52 -14.87
C HIS A 121 9.15 -4.40 -15.67
N ASN A 122 8.79 -3.19 -16.09
CA ASN A 122 7.64 -2.93 -16.95
C ASN A 122 6.30 -3.44 -16.40
N MET A 123 6.16 -3.51 -15.08
CA MET A 123 4.97 -4.06 -14.41
C MET A 123 3.80 -3.07 -14.37
N VAL A 124 4.07 -1.78 -14.56
CA VAL A 124 3.08 -0.69 -14.61
C VAL A 124 3.21 0.09 -15.91
N ASP A 125 2.12 0.72 -16.37
CA ASP A 125 2.05 1.37 -17.68
C ASP A 125 2.12 2.89 -17.61
N VAL A 126 1.51 3.46 -16.57
CA VAL A 126 1.43 4.91 -16.40
C VAL A 126 1.79 5.27 -14.96
N LEU A 127 2.63 6.29 -14.80
CA LEU A 127 2.95 6.88 -13.50
C LEU A 127 2.28 8.24 -13.37
N VAL A 128 1.71 8.49 -12.20
CA VAL A 128 1.18 9.81 -11.83
C VAL A 128 1.77 10.19 -10.48
N THR A 129 2.49 11.31 -10.44
CA THR A 129 3.08 11.83 -9.19
C THR A 129 3.12 13.35 -9.17
N THR A 130 3.41 13.92 -8.02
CA THR A 130 3.63 15.36 -7.83
C THR A 130 5.07 15.74 -8.21
N ALA A 131 5.35 17.03 -8.40
CA ALA A 131 6.68 17.53 -8.78
C ALA A 131 7.81 17.00 -7.86
N GLY A 132 7.55 16.97 -6.54
CA GLY A 132 8.46 16.41 -5.53
C GLY A 132 8.86 14.96 -5.80
N GLY A 133 7.94 14.13 -6.31
CA GLY A 133 8.25 12.73 -6.62
C GLY A 133 9.22 12.57 -7.79
N VAL A 134 9.27 13.54 -8.70
CA VAL A 134 10.21 13.53 -9.84
C VAL A 134 11.56 14.10 -9.42
N GLU A 135 11.58 15.29 -8.80
CA GLU A 135 12.83 15.97 -8.45
C GLU A 135 13.63 15.19 -7.40
N GLU A 136 12.97 14.59 -6.40
CA GLU A 136 13.66 13.86 -5.34
C GLU A 136 14.26 12.52 -5.82
N ASP A 137 13.64 11.85 -6.80
CA ASP A 137 14.23 10.66 -7.41
C ASP A 137 15.54 10.99 -8.12
N LEU A 138 15.59 12.12 -8.82
CA LEU A 138 16.81 12.63 -9.46
C LEU A 138 17.86 13.05 -8.43
N ILE A 139 17.45 13.80 -7.38
CA ILE A 139 18.35 14.24 -6.31
C ILE A 139 18.97 13.05 -5.59
N LYS A 140 18.23 11.97 -5.35
CA LYS A 140 18.74 10.75 -4.71
C LYS A 140 19.83 10.04 -5.52
N CYS A 141 19.93 10.31 -6.83
CA CYS A 141 21.05 9.85 -7.64
C CYS A 141 22.32 10.70 -7.44
N LEU A 142 22.18 11.94 -6.97
CA LEU A 142 23.28 12.88 -6.74
C LEU A 142 23.77 12.84 -5.29
N ALA A 143 22.87 12.72 -4.32
CA ALA A 143 23.18 12.71 -2.91
C ALA A 143 22.16 11.87 -2.11
N PRO A 144 22.60 11.18 -1.03
CA PRO A 144 21.71 10.37 -0.20
C PRO A 144 20.81 11.22 0.70
N THR A 145 19.64 10.67 1.03
CA THR A 145 18.73 11.17 2.07
C THR A 145 18.92 10.34 3.35
N TYR A 146 18.77 10.96 4.52
CA TYR A 146 18.97 10.32 5.82
C TYR A 146 17.65 10.23 6.59
N VAL A 147 17.58 9.31 7.55
CA VAL A 147 16.43 9.20 8.46
C VAL A 147 16.55 10.26 9.55
N GLY A 148 15.47 10.97 9.82
CA GLY A 148 15.36 11.98 10.87
C GLY A 148 14.26 11.66 11.89
N GLU A 149 13.89 12.67 12.66
CA GLU A 149 12.84 12.57 13.68
C GLU A 149 11.86 13.73 13.52
N PHE A 150 10.56 13.46 13.67
CA PHE A 150 9.50 14.46 13.54
C PHE A 150 9.54 15.54 14.61
N SER A 151 10.18 15.27 15.76
CA SER A 151 10.27 16.17 16.90
C SER A 151 11.33 17.26 16.73
N LEU A 152 12.18 17.17 15.70
CA LEU A 152 13.29 18.10 15.47
C LEU A 152 12.79 19.51 15.15
N ARG A 153 13.39 20.51 15.79
CA ARG A 153 12.96 21.90 15.65
C ARG A 153 13.41 22.46 14.31
N GLY A 154 12.46 22.88 13.47
CA GLY A 154 12.74 23.46 12.16
C GLY A 154 13.70 24.65 12.18
N LYS A 155 13.72 25.43 13.28
CA LYS A 155 14.67 26.54 13.47
C LYS A 155 16.14 26.06 13.43
N GLU A 156 16.45 24.97 14.12
CA GLU A 156 17.81 24.44 14.23
C GLU A 156 18.24 23.77 12.92
N LEU A 157 17.31 23.06 12.27
CA LEU A 157 17.53 22.44 10.98
C LEU A 157 17.82 23.48 9.89
N ARG A 158 17.01 24.56 9.84
CA ARG A 158 17.21 25.65 8.87
C ARG A 158 18.54 26.37 9.08
N GLN A 159 18.95 26.59 10.33
CA GLN A 159 20.26 27.17 10.65
C GLN A 159 21.42 26.27 10.18
N SER A 160 21.19 24.96 10.09
CA SER A 160 22.18 23.97 9.66
C SER A 160 22.08 23.63 8.16
N GLY A 161 21.20 24.29 7.40
CA GLY A 161 20.97 23.99 5.98
C GLY A 161 20.33 22.63 5.72
N ILE A 162 19.66 22.04 6.72
CA ILE A 162 19.00 20.73 6.63
C ILE A 162 17.52 20.96 6.39
N ASN A 163 16.98 20.36 5.34
CA ASN A 163 15.54 20.31 5.12
C ASN A 163 14.95 19.03 5.74
N SER A 164 13.83 19.19 6.45
CA SER A 164 13.05 18.08 7.01
C SER A 164 11.83 17.83 6.14
N GLN A 165 11.64 16.59 5.71
CA GLN A 165 10.46 16.13 4.99
C GLN A 165 9.98 14.83 5.64
N GLU A 166 8.86 14.88 6.35
CA GLU A 166 8.13 13.71 6.86
C GLU A 166 9.00 12.63 7.56
N GLY A 167 9.94 13.07 8.41
CA GLY A 167 10.82 12.16 9.15
C GLY A 167 12.06 11.70 8.37
N ALA A 168 12.27 12.20 7.15
CA ALA A 168 13.51 12.12 6.40
C ALA A 168 14.22 13.49 6.40
N GLN A 169 15.55 13.45 6.44
CA GLN A 169 16.43 14.61 6.39
C GLN A 169 17.21 14.60 5.08
N LEU A 170 17.05 15.66 4.30
CA LEU A 170 17.96 15.99 3.23
C LEU A 170 19.06 16.89 3.80
N GLY A 171 20.26 16.33 3.92
CA GLY A 171 21.46 17.03 4.34
C GLY A 171 22.69 16.42 3.68
N ALA A 172 23.56 17.25 3.13
CA ALA A 172 24.86 16.81 2.65
C ALA A 172 25.84 16.70 3.84
N ARG A 173 26.63 15.62 3.90
CA ARG A 173 27.81 15.59 4.80
C ARG A 173 28.92 16.55 4.34
N THR A 174 28.81 17.06 3.11
CA THR A 174 29.72 18.03 2.53
C THR A 174 29.21 19.46 2.79
N PRO A 175 30.04 20.34 3.38
CA PRO A 175 29.69 21.75 3.49
C PRO A 175 29.47 22.35 2.09
N GLY A 176 28.33 23.01 1.89
CA GLY A 176 28.06 23.83 0.69
C GLY A 176 27.04 23.29 -0.30
N PHE A 177 26.44 22.11 -0.10
CA PHE A 177 25.34 21.64 -0.94
C PHE A 177 24.00 21.82 -0.20
N CYS A 178 23.32 22.93 -0.47
CA CYS A 178 21.93 23.14 -0.05
C CYS A 178 21.05 22.62 -1.19
N PRO A 179 20.23 21.57 -0.99
CA PRO A 179 19.41 21.05 -2.08
C PRO A 179 18.37 22.06 -2.58
N TRP A 180 18.08 23.10 -1.78
CA TRP A 180 17.18 24.23 -2.08
C TRP A 180 17.53 25.45 -1.24
#